data_AF-A0A379X6L6-F1
#
_entry.id   AF-A0A379X6L6-F1
#
_cell.length_a   1.000
_cell.length_b   1.000
_cell.length_c   1.000
_cell.angle_alpha   90.00
_cell.angle_beta   90.00
_cell.angle_gamma   90.00
#
_symmetry.space_group_name_H-M   'P 1'
#
loop_
_entity.id
_entity.type
_entity.pdbx_description
1 polymer ?
#
loop_
_entity_poly.entity_id
_entity_poly.type
_entity_poly.pdbx_seq_one_letter_code
_entity_poly.pdbx_strand_id
1 'polypeptide(L)'
;MSRSKDDTAALHDALVQAYGPDFDIDSFTPDLEAAPVEVEQLTDPTELMMTRTVTLQLPWPVMQRLEARAAQAGESIDALVSEWVAVEAAADDTVPRDAILHVLAQRFRRTA
;
A
#
# COMPACT_ATOMS: atom_id res chain seq x y z
N MET A 1 12.52 2.89 -11.19
CA MET A 1 11.47 2.02 -11.74
C MET A 1 10.15 2.78 -11.70
N SER A 2 9.89 3.63 -12.70
CA SER A 2 8.67 4.45 -12.82
C SER A 2 7.62 3.68 -13.63
N ARG A 3 6.80 2.84 -12.98
CA ARG A 3 5.70 2.13 -13.65
C ARG A 3 4.35 2.86 -13.60
N SER A 4 4.25 4.02 -12.95
CA SER A 4 2.93 4.56 -12.58
C SER A 4 2.28 5.48 -13.62
N LYS A 5 3.04 6.30 -14.36
CA LYS A 5 2.45 7.31 -15.26
C LYS A 5 2.18 6.79 -16.66
N ASP A 6 3.09 5.99 -17.20
CA ASP A 6 3.00 5.49 -18.57
C ASP A 6 1.87 4.45 -18.70
N ASP A 7 1.70 3.59 -17.69
CA ASP A 7 0.63 2.57 -17.66
C ASP A 7 -0.77 3.22 -17.61
N THR A 8 -0.90 4.36 -16.91
CA THR A 8 -2.17 5.09 -16.81
C THR A 8 -2.54 5.80 -18.12
N ALA A 9 -1.54 6.33 -18.83
CA ALA A 9 -1.74 6.94 -20.15
C ALA A 9 -2.14 5.90 -21.21
N ALA A 10 -1.49 4.73 -21.20
CA ALA A 10 -1.82 3.63 -22.09
C ALA A 10 -3.24 3.10 -21.89
N LEU A 11 -3.69 3.00 -20.63
CA LEU A 11 -5.07 2.62 -20.31
C LEU A 11 -6.08 3.65 -20.80
N HIS A 12 -5.81 4.94 -20.58
CA HIS A 12 -6.68 6.02 -21.04
C HIS A 12 -6.82 6.03 -22.57
N ASP A 13 -5.71 5.91 -23.31
CA ASP A 13 -5.73 5.88 -24.77
C ASP A 13 -6.49 4.65 -25.31
N ALA A 14 -6.36 3.49 -24.66
CA ALA A 14 -7.12 2.30 -25.01
C ALA A 14 -8.63 2.48 -24.82
N LEU A 15 -9.05 3.17 -23.75
CA LEU A 15 -10.46 3.47 -23.47
C LEU A 15 -11.03 4.48 -24.48
N VAL A 16 -10.29 5.55 -24.79
CA VAL A 16 -10.68 6.53 -25.81
C VAL A 16 -10.79 5.88 -27.19
N GLN A 17 -9.90 4.94 -27.53
CA GLN A 17 -9.96 4.23 -28.80
C GLN A 17 -11.18 3.31 -28.90
N ALA A 18 -11.59 2.68 -27.80
CA ALA A 18 -12.71 1.73 -27.78
C ALA A 18 -14.08 2.41 -27.68
N TYR A 19 -14.19 3.51 -26.92
CA TYR A 19 -15.47 4.13 -26.55
C TYR A 19 -15.63 5.59 -26.98
N GLY A 20 -14.59 6.19 -27.58
CA GLY A 20 -14.56 7.60 -27.96
C GLY A 20 -14.05 8.52 -26.84
N PRO A 21 -13.74 9.78 -27.15
CA PRO A 21 -13.14 10.73 -26.20
C PRO A 21 -14.10 11.20 -25.09
N ASP A 22 -15.41 11.06 -25.30
CA ASP A 22 -16.46 11.52 -24.38
C ASP A 22 -17.06 10.37 -23.55
N PHE A 23 -16.31 9.28 -23.34
CA PHE A 23 -16.82 8.15 -22.58
C PHE A 23 -17.09 8.56 -21.12
N ASP A 24 -18.25 8.15 -20.60
CA ASP A 24 -18.62 8.34 -19.19
C ASP A 24 -18.52 7.01 -18.46
N ILE A 25 -17.95 7.03 -17.25
CA ILE A 25 -17.79 5.84 -16.43
C ILE A 25 -19.14 5.24 -16.03
N ASP A 26 -20.17 6.07 -15.93
CA ASP A 26 -21.53 5.65 -15.62
C ASP A 26 -22.23 4.96 -16.81
N SER A 27 -21.63 5.01 -18.00
CA SER A 27 -22.14 4.34 -19.21
C SER A 27 -21.62 2.90 -19.36
N PHE A 28 -20.64 2.48 -18.53
CA PHE A 28 -20.16 1.10 -18.56
C PHE A 28 -21.21 0.17 -17.94
N THR A 29 -21.70 -0.77 -18.75
CA THR A 29 -22.54 -1.86 -18.28
C THR A 29 -21.67 -3.11 -18.08
N PRO A 30 -21.96 -3.94 -17.06
CA PRO A 30 -21.25 -5.21 -16.90
C PRO A 30 -21.41 -6.06 -18.15
N ASP A 31 -20.29 -6.44 -18.77
CA ASP A 31 -20.31 -7.39 -19.87
C ASP A 31 -20.60 -8.79 -19.31
N LEU A 32 -21.80 -9.30 -19.62
CA LEU A 32 -22.29 -10.60 -19.15
C LEU A 32 -21.62 -11.78 -19.87
N GLU A 33 -20.96 -11.54 -21.01
CA GLU A 33 -20.23 -12.53 -21.79
C GLU A 33 -18.72 -12.48 -21.53
N ALA A 34 -18.26 -11.58 -20.64
CA ALA A 34 -16.86 -11.45 -20.28
C ALA A 34 -16.35 -12.75 -19.64
N ALA A 35 -15.14 -13.16 -20.05
CA ALA A 35 -14.46 -14.28 -19.43
C ALA A 35 -14.22 -13.99 -17.93
N PRO A 36 -14.37 -14.98 -17.04
CA PRO A 36 -14.08 -14.81 -15.63
C PRO A 36 -12.67 -14.26 -15.43
N VAL A 37 -12.56 -13.12 -14.75
CA VAL A 37 -11.28 -12.58 -14.34
C VAL A 37 -10.82 -13.36 -13.10
N GLU A 38 -9.65 -13.98 -13.17
CA GLU A 38 -9.00 -14.53 -11.98
C GLU A 38 -8.64 -13.38 -11.04
N VAL A 39 -9.44 -13.23 -9.98
CA VAL A 39 -9.11 -12.40 -8.83
C VAL A 39 -8.35 -13.29 -7.85
N GLU A 40 -7.18 -12.85 -7.39
CA GLU A 40 -6.47 -13.54 -6.31
C GLU A 40 -7.44 -13.79 -5.14
N GLN A 41 -7.61 -15.06 -4.76
CA GLN A 41 -8.40 -15.40 -3.60
C GLN A 41 -7.79 -14.75 -2.37
N LEU A 42 -8.61 -14.03 -1.61
CA LEU A 42 -8.22 -13.54 -0.30
C LEU A 42 -7.79 -14.74 0.55
N THR A 43 -6.56 -14.72 1.03
CA THR A 43 -5.97 -15.80 1.84
C THR A 43 -6.71 -15.99 3.17
N ASP A 44 -7.44 -14.96 3.63
CA ASP A 44 -8.34 -14.99 4.79
C ASP A 44 -9.64 -14.20 4.48
N PRO A 45 -10.84 -14.79 4.60
CA PRO A 45 -12.11 -14.11 4.34
C PRO A 45 -12.49 -13.05 5.38
N THR A 46 -11.74 -12.94 6.48
CA THR A 46 -11.93 -11.91 7.52
C THR A 46 -10.99 -10.72 7.36
N GLU A 47 -10.02 -10.79 6.45
CA GLU A 47 -9.04 -9.74 6.22
C GLU A 47 -9.23 -9.10 4.83
N LEU A 48 -9.42 -7.78 4.81
CA LEU A 48 -9.39 -6.98 3.58
C LEU A 48 -8.00 -6.35 3.45
N MET A 49 -7.17 -6.87 2.56
CA MET A 49 -5.91 -6.23 2.23
C MET A 49 -6.14 -5.09 1.24
N MET A 50 -5.90 -3.85 1.67
CA MET A 50 -6.07 -2.65 0.86
C MET A 50 -4.77 -1.86 0.81
N THR A 51 -4.30 -1.55 -0.40
CA THR A 51 -3.14 -0.67 -0.61
C THR A 51 -3.59 0.78 -0.75
N ARG A 52 -3.06 1.67 0.09
CA ARG A 52 -3.28 3.13 0.00
C ARG A 52 -1.94 3.85 0.04
N THR A 53 -1.72 4.74 -0.93
CA THR A 53 -0.57 5.65 -0.92
C THR A 53 -0.88 6.85 -0.04
N VAL A 54 0.01 7.13 0.92
CA VAL A 54 -0.10 8.30 1.82
C VAL A 54 1.14 9.18 1.71
N THR A 55 0.94 10.49 1.83
CA THR A 55 2.05 11.46 1.90
C THR A 55 2.29 11.82 3.36
N LEU A 56 3.49 11.55 3.88
CA LEU A 56 3.89 11.89 5.24
C LEU A 56 4.73 13.17 5.26
N GLN A 57 4.31 14.14 6.07
CA GLN A 57 5.14 15.32 6.35
C GLN A 57 5.93 15.07 7.64
N LEU A 58 7.24 14.83 7.49
CA LEU A 58 8.12 14.51 8.61
C LEU A 58 9.21 15.58 8.79
N PRO A 59 9.60 15.91 10.03
CA PRO A 59 10.81 16.69 10.26
C PRO A 59 12.04 15.99 9.68
N TRP A 60 12.96 16.74 9.08
CA TRP A 60 14.17 16.20 8.46
C TRP A 60 14.98 15.22 9.35
N PRO A 61 15.20 15.50 10.66
CA PRO A 61 15.91 14.55 11.53
C PRO A 61 15.16 13.23 11.75
N VAL A 62 13.83 13.23 11.64
CA VAL A 62 13.03 12.00 11.72
C VAL A 62 13.25 11.15 10.47
N MET A 63 13.26 11.80 9.30
CA MET A 63 13.53 11.14 8.02
C MET A 63 14.89 10.46 8.02
N GLN A 64 15.95 11.15 8.44
CA GLN A 64 17.30 10.57 8.53
C GLN A 64 17.38 9.35 9.47
N ARG A 65 16.63 9.35 10.57
CA ARG A 65 16.56 8.19 11.49
C ARG A 65 15.82 7.01 10.86
N LEU A 66 14.79 7.27 10.05
CA LEU A 66 14.08 6.22 9.31
C LEU A 66 14.97 5.60 8.24
N GLU A 67 15.68 6.41 7.46
CA GLU A 67 16.69 5.95 6.49
C GLU A 67 17.74 5.05 7.14
N ALA A 68 18.31 5.48 8.28
CA ALA A 68 19.31 4.70 8.98
C ALA A 68 18.77 3.35 9.47
N ARG A 69 17.52 3.33 9.97
CA ARG A 69 16.86 2.09 10.40
C ARG A 69 16.53 1.16 9.24
N ALA A 70 16.07 1.71 8.12
CA ALA A 70 15.81 0.96 6.89
C ALA A 70 17.09 0.27 6.41
N ALA A 71 18.20 1.02 6.35
CA ALA A 71 19.50 0.49 5.98
C ALA A 71 20.00 -0.61 6.94
N GLN A 72 19.79 -0.45 8.25
CA GLN A 72 20.16 -1.47 9.25
C GLN A 72 19.33 -2.76 9.12
N ALA A 73 18.04 -2.64 8.78
CA ALA A 73 17.15 -3.77 8.60
C ALA A 73 17.27 -4.43 7.21
N GLY A 74 17.98 -3.82 6.27
CA GLY A 74 18.01 -4.27 4.87
C GLY A 74 16.68 -4.08 4.14
N GLU A 75 15.85 -3.17 4.64
CA GLU A 75 14.47 -2.95 4.18
C GLU A 75 14.30 -1.58 3.51
N SER A 76 13.21 -1.42 2.78
CA SER A 76 12.80 -0.09 2.28
C SER A 76 12.14 0.73 3.38
N ILE A 77 12.18 2.07 3.24
CA ILE A 77 11.46 2.98 4.16
C ILE A 77 9.97 2.69 4.13
N ASP A 78 9.41 2.44 2.95
CA ASP A 78 7.98 2.16 2.75
C ASP A 78 7.57 0.87 3.47
N ALA A 79 8.42 -0.16 3.46
CA ALA A 79 8.20 -1.41 4.19
C ALA A 79 8.16 -1.17 5.71
N LEU A 80 9.13 -0.42 6.24
CA LEU A 80 9.17 -0.07 7.67
C LEU A 80 7.96 0.76 8.11
N VAL A 81 7.55 1.74 7.30
CA VAL A 81 6.38 2.58 7.59
C VAL A 81 5.10 1.76 7.53
N SER A 82 4.96 0.88 6.53
CA SER A 82 3.81 -0.01 6.38
C SER A 82 3.68 -0.96 7.57
N GLU A 83 4.79 -1.54 8.03
CA GLU A 83 4.81 -2.38 9.23
C GLU A 83 4.41 -1.59 10.47
N TRP A 84 4.95 -0.38 10.67
CA TRP A 84 4.60 0.44 11.83
C TRP A 84 3.10 0.78 11.85
N VAL A 85 2.54 1.19 10.71
CA VAL A 85 1.11 1.50 10.58
C VAL A 85 0.26 0.25 10.83
N ALA A 86 0.67 -0.91 10.31
CA ALA A 86 -0.05 -2.18 10.55
C ALA A 86 -0.05 -2.57 12.03
N VAL A 87 1.08 -2.41 12.73
CA VAL A 87 1.17 -2.70 14.17
C VAL A 87 0.32 -1.71 14.98
N GLU A 88 0.32 -0.43 14.64
CA GLU A 88 -0.52 0.56 15.31
C GLU A 88 -2.02 0.27 15.08
N ALA A 89 -2.41 -0.09 13.85
CA ALA A 89 -3.80 -0.39 13.51
C ALA A 89 -4.31 -1.70 14.11
N ALA A 90 -3.42 -2.67 14.36
CA ALA A 90 -3.75 -3.95 14.98
C ALA A 90 -3.73 -3.90 16.52
N ALA A 91 -3.19 -2.82 17.10
CA ALA A 91 -3.25 -2.59 18.52
C ALA A 91 -4.66 -2.11 18.88
N ASP A 92 -5.38 -2.83 19.74
CA ASP A 92 -6.64 -2.33 20.29
C ASP A 92 -6.42 -0.91 20.84
N ASP A 93 -7.43 -0.01 20.76
CA ASP A 93 -7.39 1.39 21.25
C ASP A 93 -6.98 1.54 22.74
N THR A 94 -6.75 0.42 23.42
CA THR A 94 -6.32 0.30 24.82
C THR A 94 -4.81 0.08 24.98
N VAL A 95 -4.06 -0.18 23.92
CA VAL A 95 -2.62 -0.45 23.99
C VAL A 95 -1.84 0.87 24.01
N PRO A 96 -1.04 1.15 25.06
CA PRO A 96 -0.25 2.37 25.13
C PRO A 96 0.83 2.38 24.03
N ARG A 97 1.05 3.54 23.41
CA ARG A 97 2.11 3.79 22.42
C ARG A 97 3.48 3.18 22.78
N ASP A 98 3.86 3.23 24.06
CA ASP A 98 5.15 2.70 24.52
C ASP A 98 5.24 1.17 24.43
N ALA A 99 4.11 0.46 24.54
CA ALA A 99 4.05 -0.99 24.37
C ALA A 99 4.24 -1.38 22.89
N ILE A 100 3.66 -0.61 21.96
CA ILE A 100 3.85 -0.78 20.51
C ILE A 100 5.32 -0.59 20.13
N LEU A 101 5.94 0.50 20.62
CA LEU A 101 7.36 0.77 20.41
C LEU A 101 8.27 -0.34 20.97
N HIS A 102 7.87 -0.97 22.08
CA HIS A 102 8.61 -2.07 22.68
C HIS A 102 8.56 -3.34 21.82
N VAL A 103 7.39 -3.69 21.28
CA VAL A 103 7.21 -4.85 20.38
C VAL A 103 8.05 -4.69 19.12
N LEU A 104 8.01 -3.50 18.49
CA LEU A 104 8.83 -3.19 17.32
C LEU A 104 10.32 -3.33 17.65
N ALA A 105 10.78 -2.72 18.76
CA ALA A 105 12.18 -2.78 19.17
C ALA A 105 12.69 -4.20 19.48
N GLN A 106 11.85 -5.08 20.02
CA GLN A 106 12.22 -6.47 20.27
C GLN A 106 12.35 -7.29 18.97
N ARG A 107 11.52 -7.00 17.96
CA ARG A 107 11.51 -7.75 16.71
C ARG A 107 12.73 -7.43 15.84
N PHE A 108 13.12 -6.15 15.75
CA PHE A 108 14.34 -5.73 15.04
C PHE A 108 15.65 -6.24 15.68
N ARG A 109 15.63 -6.65 16.95
CA ARG A 109 16.79 -7.29 17.59
C ARG A 109 16.92 -8.78 17.28
N ARG A 110 15.87 -9.45 16.79
CA ARG A 110 15.91 -10.88 16.46
C ARG A 110 16.30 -11.14 15.00
N THR A 111 16.26 -10.13 14.14
CA THR A 111 16.61 -10.21 12.72
C THR A 111 18.00 -9.68 12.38
N ALA A 112 18.72 -9.10 13.35
CA ALA A 112 20.13 -8.70 13.25
C ALA A 112 21.05 -9.78 13.83
#